data_AF-A0A7W9BH14-F1
#
_entry.id   AF-A0A7W9BH14-F1
#
_cell.length_a   1.000
_cell.length_b   1.000
_cell.length_c   1.000
_cell.angle_alpha   90.00
_cell.angle_beta   90.00
_cell.angle_gamma   90.00
#
_symmetry.space_group_name_H-M   'P 1'
#
loop_
_entity.id
_entity.type
_entity.pdbx_description
1 polymer ?
#
loop_
_entity_poly.entity_id
_entity_poly.type
_entity_poly.pdbx_seq_one_letter_code
_entity_poly.pdbx_strand_id
1 'polypeptide(L)'
;MLRLFAVLVLVSGLMTPALAQENVGDVRADTGGAQTLNDILQRQADQDVDDEFRRDAIGDPSLAAPTTEPLGTRGGQSDAELWRGVRYDTADMRSQIRGPATTTLIQDGGMWWLKFREGPLQTYGAALLGGTLLLLAIFYFFRGRIEIEGEKTGRTITRFSGVERFGHWLLAGSFLVLGATGLISLFGRKFLIPVFGHDAFSTVAIATKWVHNNISWAFMLALVIVFVFWVAHNIPNRTDIAWLLRGGGIFGGGHPPAKKFNAGQKIVFWSVIVLGTSISVSGLSLLFPFEINMFGFTFAKLNAIGVPGWVGLGDLPYPLAPQEEMQYAQLWHAIVSLVLTAVIFAHIYLGTVGMEGAFDAMGTGEVEEQWAREHHSLWVEEVDEADKQQSKEV
;
A
#
# COMPACT_ATOMS: atom_id res chain seq x y z
N MET A 1 -89.85 3.89 -19.73
CA MET A 1 -89.84 5.17 -18.99
C MET A 1 -88.92 5.11 -17.77
N LEU A 2 -89.21 4.32 -16.74
CA LEU A 2 -88.43 4.31 -15.47
C LEU A 2 -86.93 3.97 -15.63
N ARG A 3 -86.59 3.00 -16.49
CA ARG A 3 -85.19 2.59 -16.74
C ARG A 3 -84.39 3.66 -17.50
N LEU A 4 -85.03 4.40 -18.39
CA LEU A 4 -84.42 5.50 -19.14
C LEU A 4 -84.18 6.71 -18.23
N PHE A 5 -85.09 6.98 -17.30
CA PHE A 5 -84.91 8.00 -16.28
C PHE A 5 -83.78 7.64 -15.29
N ALA A 6 -83.68 6.38 -14.87
CA ALA A 6 -82.59 5.92 -14.02
C ALA A 6 -81.21 6.03 -14.70
N VAL A 7 -81.12 5.70 -15.99
CA VAL A 7 -79.88 5.88 -16.78
C VAL A 7 -79.57 7.37 -16.95
N LEU A 8 -80.57 8.21 -17.21
CA LEU A 8 -80.36 9.66 -17.32
C LEU A 8 -79.80 10.23 -16.02
N VAL A 9 -80.39 9.88 -14.86
CA VAL A 9 -79.94 10.30 -13.53
C VAL A 9 -78.52 9.80 -13.23
N LEU A 10 -78.22 8.54 -13.55
CA LEU A 10 -76.88 7.96 -13.34
C LEU A 10 -75.82 8.65 -14.22
N VAL A 11 -76.14 8.93 -15.48
CA VAL A 11 -75.24 9.63 -16.42
C VAL A 11 -75.07 11.09 -16.02
N SER A 12 -76.12 11.78 -15.56
CA SER A 12 -75.99 13.15 -15.05
C SER A 12 -75.26 13.23 -13.71
N GLY A 13 -75.31 12.18 -12.88
CA GLY A 13 -74.52 12.10 -11.64
C GLY A 13 -73.03 11.78 -11.86
N LEU A 14 -72.69 11.13 -12.98
CA LEU A 14 -71.31 10.86 -13.42
C LEU A 14 -70.71 12.02 -14.24
N MET A 15 -71.54 12.97 -14.68
CA MET A 15 -71.16 14.19 -15.39
C MET A 15 -71.10 15.39 -14.43
N THR A 16 -70.68 15.17 -13.18
CA THR A 16 -70.15 16.27 -12.38
C THR A 16 -68.83 16.68 -13.04
N PRO A 17 -68.69 17.92 -13.56
CA PRO A 17 -67.36 18.38 -13.92
C PRO A 17 -66.54 18.29 -12.64
N ALA A 18 -65.45 17.53 -12.69
CA ALA A 18 -64.38 17.70 -11.73
C ALA A 18 -63.92 19.14 -11.93
N LEU A 19 -64.50 20.07 -11.15
CA LEU A 19 -63.94 21.39 -10.99
C LEU A 19 -62.60 21.10 -10.32
N ALA A 20 -61.56 21.03 -11.14
CA ALA A 20 -60.20 21.13 -10.65
C ALA A 20 -60.22 22.38 -9.79
N GLN A 21 -60.02 22.21 -8.48
CA GLN A 21 -59.86 23.31 -7.59
C GLN A 21 -58.60 24.02 -8.10
N GLU A 22 -58.78 25.10 -8.86
CA GLU A 22 -57.69 26.00 -9.22
C GLU A 22 -57.20 26.56 -7.89
N ASN A 23 -56.26 25.86 -7.29
CA ASN A 23 -55.55 26.34 -6.14
C ASN A 23 -54.61 27.40 -6.69
N VAL A 24 -55.09 28.65 -6.69
CA VAL A 24 -54.35 29.84 -7.17
C VAL A 24 -53.20 30.18 -6.21
N GLY A 25 -53.15 29.54 -5.03
CA GLY A 25 -51.95 29.54 -4.20
C GLY A 25 -50.90 28.61 -4.80
N ASP A 26 -49.66 29.08 -4.87
CA ASP A 26 -48.53 28.20 -5.13
C ASP A 26 -48.42 27.21 -3.96
N VAL A 27 -49.07 26.06 -4.10
CA VAL A 27 -49.13 24.99 -3.09
C VAL A 27 -47.71 24.55 -2.68
N ARG A 28 -46.69 24.86 -3.49
CA ARG A 28 -45.27 24.59 -3.19
C ARG A 28 -44.64 25.65 -2.27
N ALA A 29 -45.11 26.91 -2.32
CA ALA A 29 -44.71 27.96 -1.39
C ALA A 29 -45.16 27.63 0.04
N ASP A 30 -46.36 27.04 0.19
CA ASP A 30 -46.90 26.59 1.49
C ASP A 30 -46.10 25.43 2.10
N THR A 31 -45.31 24.70 1.30
CA THR A 31 -44.42 23.61 1.76
C THR A 31 -42.96 24.06 1.97
N GLY A 32 -42.70 25.37 2.07
CA GLY A 32 -41.36 25.91 2.35
C GLY A 32 -40.50 26.17 1.11
N GLY A 33 -41.12 26.32 -0.08
CA GLY A 33 -40.42 26.56 -1.34
C GLY A 33 -39.88 25.25 -1.94
N ALA A 34 -40.12 25.02 -3.23
CA ALA A 34 -39.58 23.88 -3.96
C ALA A 34 -38.60 24.36 -5.03
N GLN A 35 -37.57 23.57 -5.31
CA GLN A 35 -36.67 23.85 -6.44
C GLN A 35 -37.47 23.88 -7.73
N THR A 36 -37.33 24.97 -8.47
CA THR A 36 -37.90 25.10 -9.81
C THR A 36 -37.03 24.37 -10.83
N LEU A 37 -37.59 24.10 -12.01
CA LEU A 37 -36.81 23.58 -13.13
C LEU A 37 -35.67 24.54 -13.50
N ASN A 38 -35.91 25.85 -13.41
CA ASN A 38 -34.90 26.86 -13.69
C ASN A 38 -33.71 26.76 -12.72
N ASP A 39 -33.97 26.56 -11.43
CA ASP A 39 -32.94 26.38 -10.39
C ASP A 39 -32.11 25.11 -10.61
N ILE A 40 -32.71 24.07 -11.19
CA ILE A 40 -32.00 22.84 -11.58
C ILE A 40 -31.09 23.11 -12.78
N LEU A 41 -31.60 23.78 -13.81
CA LEU A 41 -30.84 24.09 -15.02
C LEU A 41 -29.69 25.05 -14.74
N GLN A 42 -29.89 26.06 -13.88
CA GLN A 42 -28.86 26.99 -13.45
C GLN A 42 -27.74 26.27 -12.69
N ARG A 43 -28.06 25.38 -11.74
CA ARG A 43 -27.03 24.55 -11.06
C ARG A 43 -26.29 23.61 -12.00
N GLN A 44 -26.97 23.04 -13.00
CA GLN A 44 -26.32 22.20 -14.01
C GLN A 44 -25.38 23.01 -14.92
N ALA A 45 -25.64 24.29 -15.08
CA ALA A 45 -24.79 25.25 -15.79
C ALA A 45 -23.72 25.89 -14.89
N ASP A 46 -23.53 25.41 -13.66
CA ASP A 46 -22.59 25.93 -12.67
C ASP A 46 -22.82 27.40 -12.31
N GLN A 47 -24.09 27.84 -12.38
CA GLN A 47 -24.53 29.18 -11.98
C GLN A 47 -24.98 29.19 -10.52
N ASP A 48 -24.78 30.34 -9.87
CA ASP A 48 -25.20 30.55 -8.49
C ASP A 48 -26.74 30.62 -8.41
N VAL A 49 -27.31 29.90 -7.44
CA VAL A 49 -28.75 29.77 -7.24
C VAL A 49 -29.04 29.97 -5.76
N ASP A 50 -29.95 30.88 -5.45
CA ASP A 50 -30.42 31.08 -4.09
C ASP A 50 -31.12 29.81 -3.57
N ASP A 51 -30.52 29.19 -2.57
CA ASP A 51 -31.01 27.98 -1.92
C ASP A 51 -31.30 28.21 -0.42
N GLU A 52 -31.47 29.46 0.03
CA GLU A 52 -31.79 29.81 1.43
C GLU A 52 -33.03 29.05 1.94
N PHE A 53 -34.11 29.01 1.14
CA PHE A 53 -35.32 28.24 1.46
C PHE A 53 -35.03 26.76 1.77
N ARG A 54 -34.02 26.20 1.10
CA ARG A 54 -33.61 24.81 1.26
C ARG A 54 -32.62 24.67 2.41
N ARG A 55 -31.77 25.65 2.67
CA ARG A 55 -30.80 25.65 3.77
C ARG A 55 -31.49 25.72 5.12
N ASP A 56 -32.51 26.57 5.22
CA ASP A 56 -33.17 26.90 6.48
C ASP A 56 -34.29 25.92 6.86
N ALA A 57 -34.72 25.08 5.92
CA ALA A 57 -35.70 24.04 6.14
C ALA A 57 -35.13 22.86 6.95
N ILE A 58 -34.57 23.09 8.14
CA ILE A 58 -33.98 22.06 9.03
C ILE A 58 -34.95 21.51 10.08
N GLY A 59 -36.23 21.90 10.01
CA GLY A 59 -37.28 21.45 10.93
C GLY A 59 -37.15 22.02 12.34
N ASP A 60 -38.27 22.12 13.06
CA ASP A 60 -38.31 22.57 14.45
C ASP A 60 -38.85 21.45 15.36
N PRO A 61 -37.97 20.83 16.17
CA PRO A 61 -38.36 19.80 17.11
C PRO A 61 -39.48 20.18 18.08
N SER A 62 -39.63 21.49 18.38
CA SER A 62 -40.64 21.99 19.30
C SER A 62 -42.06 21.95 18.71
N LEU A 63 -42.18 21.85 17.39
CA LEU A 63 -43.46 21.78 16.67
C LEU A 63 -43.93 20.33 16.45
N ALA A 64 -43.22 19.34 17.00
CA ALA A 64 -43.53 17.92 16.84
C ALA A 64 -44.88 17.54 17.48
N ALA A 65 -45.73 16.84 16.73
CA ALA A 65 -46.96 16.27 17.30
C ALA A 65 -46.61 15.22 18.37
N PRO A 66 -47.25 15.26 19.56
CA PRO A 66 -46.98 14.33 20.66
C PRO A 66 -47.16 12.88 20.22
N THR A 67 -46.28 11.98 20.65
CA THR A 67 -46.35 10.53 20.34
C THR A 67 -47.65 9.86 20.78
N THR A 68 -48.42 10.51 21.67
CA THR A 68 -49.71 10.04 22.17
C THR A 68 -50.88 10.36 21.24
N GLU A 69 -50.69 11.19 20.21
CA GLU A 69 -51.75 11.54 19.25
C GLU A 69 -51.84 10.55 18.08
N PRO A 70 -53.01 10.44 17.41
CA PRO A 70 -53.21 9.53 16.26
C PRO A 70 -52.25 9.72 15.06
N LEU A 71 -51.51 10.83 15.01
CA LEU A 71 -50.44 11.14 14.05
C LEU A 71 -49.17 11.66 14.74
N GLY A 72 -48.96 11.26 15.99
CA GLY A 72 -47.79 11.61 16.77
C GLY A 72 -46.48 11.21 16.09
N THR A 73 -45.48 12.06 16.20
CA THR A 73 -44.16 11.84 15.59
C THR A 73 -43.19 11.30 16.63
N ARG A 74 -42.25 10.43 16.23
CA ARG A 74 -41.20 9.91 17.14
C ARG A 74 -40.05 10.91 17.36
N GLY A 75 -40.15 12.10 16.79
CA GLY A 75 -39.20 13.21 16.83
C GLY A 75 -39.67 14.33 15.90
N GLY A 76 -39.25 15.57 16.15
CA GLY A 76 -39.72 16.73 15.38
C GLY A 76 -38.80 17.20 14.25
N GLN A 77 -37.84 16.36 13.86
CA GLN A 77 -37.09 16.52 12.61
C GLN A 77 -37.18 15.21 11.83
N SER A 78 -37.42 15.34 10.53
CA SER A 78 -37.34 14.27 9.55
C SER A 78 -35.90 13.98 9.17
N ASP A 79 -35.64 12.77 8.67
CA ASP A 79 -34.30 12.41 8.17
C ASP A 79 -33.81 13.37 7.08
N ALA A 80 -34.71 13.86 6.22
CA ALA A 80 -34.37 14.81 5.16
C ALA A 80 -33.87 16.16 5.72
N GLU A 81 -34.46 16.63 6.81
CA GLU A 81 -34.04 17.86 7.52
C GLU A 81 -32.70 17.67 8.21
N LEU A 82 -32.48 16.51 8.85
CA LEU A 82 -31.18 16.15 9.42
C LEU A 82 -30.08 16.12 8.34
N TRP A 83 -30.29 15.41 7.24
CA TRP A 83 -29.33 15.30 6.14
C TRP A 83 -29.07 16.62 5.42
N ARG A 84 -30.05 17.52 5.41
CA ARG A 84 -29.90 18.90 4.93
C ARG A 84 -29.05 19.72 5.90
N GLY A 85 -29.32 19.68 7.20
CA GLY A 85 -28.48 20.34 8.19
C GLY A 85 -27.04 19.84 8.15
N VAL A 86 -26.84 18.54 7.94
CA VAL A 86 -25.52 17.93 7.69
C VAL A 86 -24.86 18.49 6.42
N ARG A 87 -25.60 18.64 5.32
CA ARG A 87 -25.08 19.15 4.05
C ARG A 87 -24.59 20.60 4.16
N TYR A 88 -25.27 21.41 4.96
CA TYR A 88 -24.98 22.83 5.12
C TYR A 88 -24.24 23.16 6.42
N ASP A 89 -23.71 22.13 7.11
CA ASP A 89 -22.93 22.28 8.35
C ASP A 89 -23.67 22.99 9.50
N THR A 90 -25.00 22.84 9.55
CA THR A 90 -25.88 23.42 10.59
C THR A 90 -26.40 22.40 11.59
N ALA A 91 -26.20 21.10 11.35
CA ALA A 91 -26.63 20.03 12.25
C ALA A 91 -25.63 19.80 13.41
N ASP A 92 -26.14 19.72 14.66
CA ASP A 92 -25.34 19.25 15.83
C ASP A 92 -25.15 17.73 15.74
N MET A 93 -24.08 17.31 15.06
CA MET A 93 -23.74 15.91 14.86
C MET A 93 -22.96 15.35 16.05
N ARG A 94 -23.55 14.36 16.74
CA ARG A 94 -22.90 13.63 17.84
C ARG A 94 -22.72 12.17 17.48
N SER A 95 -21.48 11.68 17.55
CA SER A 95 -21.17 10.25 17.43
C SER A 95 -21.18 9.60 18.81
N GLN A 96 -21.81 8.42 18.91
CA GLN A 96 -21.70 7.56 20.10
C GLN A 96 -20.28 6.99 20.27
N ILE A 97 -19.55 6.83 19.18
CA ILE A 97 -18.17 6.35 19.17
C ILE A 97 -17.25 7.54 19.32
N ARG A 98 -16.35 7.46 20.30
CA ARG A 98 -15.28 8.44 20.49
C ARG A 98 -14.00 7.89 19.88
N GLY A 99 -13.46 8.59 18.90
CA GLY A 99 -12.22 8.22 18.25
C GLY A 99 -11.86 9.18 17.11
N PRO A 100 -10.63 9.06 16.56
CA PRO A 100 -10.21 9.85 15.41
C PRO A 100 -11.19 9.66 14.23
N ALA A 101 -11.50 10.74 13.51
CA ALA A 101 -12.40 10.76 12.35
C ALA A 101 -13.87 10.31 12.60
N THR A 102 -14.30 10.10 13.85
CA THR A 102 -15.66 9.63 14.17
C THR A 102 -16.76 10.65 13.91
N THR A 103 -16.41 11.92 13.74
CA THR A 103 -17.32 13.01 13.35
C THR A 103 -17.24 13.34 11.86
N THR A 104 -16.39 12.65 11.09
CA THR A 104 -16.24 12.86 9.64
C THR A 104 -17.23 11.97 8.89
N LEU A 105 -18.26 12.58 8.30
CA LEU A 105 -19.31 11.84 7.60
C LEU A 105 -19.01 11.57 6.12
N ILE A 106 -18.42 12.57 5.44
CA ILE A 106 -17.99 12.48 4.04
C ILE A 106 -16.53 12.94 3.99
N GLN A 107 -15.68 12.18 3.32
CA GLN A 107 -14.25 12.41 3.18
C GLN A 107 -13.89 12.13 1.72
N ASP A 108 -13.47 13.16 0.99
CA ASP A 108 -13.05 13.08 -0.41
C ASP A 108 -11.52 13.10 -0.58
N GLY A 109 -10.77 13.48 0.46
CA GLY A 109 -9.31 13.51 0.48
C GLY A 109 -8.62 12.18 0.17
N GLY A 110 -9.35 11.04 0.19
CA GLY A 110 -8.81 9.72 -0.16
C GLY A 110 -8.93 9.32 -1.63
N MET A 111 -9.58 10.13 -2.46
CA MET A 111 -9.87 9.75 -3.84
C MET A 111 -8.61 9.66 -4.71
N TRP A 112 -7.60 10.50 -4.46
CA TRP A 112 -6.31 10.42 -5.17
C TRP A 112 -5.61 9.09 -4.86
N TRP A 113 -5.61 8.67 -3.59
CA TRP A 113 -5.01 7.42 -3.13
C TRP A 113 -5.72 6.22 -3.77
N LEU A 114 -7.06 6.23 -3.78
CA LEU A 114 -7.86 5.18 -4.39
C LEU A 114 -7.54 5.05 -5.88
N LYS A 115 -7.60 6.16 -6.63
CA LYS A 115 -7.29 6.20 -8.06
C LYS A 115 -5.87 5.72 -8.35
N PHE A 116 -4.88 6.13 -7.54
CA PHE A 116 -3.49 5.70 -7.70
C PHE A 116 -3.34 4.20 -7.43
N ARG A 117 -3.96 3.70 -6.36
CA ARG A 117 -3.88 2.29 -5.96
C ARG A 117 -4.56 1.36 -6.96
N GLU A 118 -5.72 1.73 -7.50
CA GLU A 118 -6.48 0.91 -8.45
C GLU A 118 -5.86 0.84 -9.85
N GLY A 119 -5.13 1.88 -10.27
CA GLY A 119 -4.53 1.97 -11.60
C GLY A 119 -2.99 1.97 -11.56
N PRO A 120 -2.35 3.14 -11.41
CA PRO A 120 -0.90 3.31 -11.49
C PRO A 120 -0.08 2.32 -10.65
N LEU A 121 -0.41 2.14 -9.37
CA LEU A 121 0.36 1.27 -8.47
C LEU A 121 0.38 -0.18 -8.95
N GLN A 122 -0.79 -0.71 -9.31
CA GLN A 122 -0.92 -2.07 -9.83
C GLN A 122 -0.20 -2.23 -11.17
N THR A 123 -0.34 -1.25 -12.06
CA THR A 123 0.22 -1.30 -13.42
C THR A 123 1.73 -1.23 -13.40
N TYR A 124 2.30 -0.22 -12.74
CA TYR A 124 3.75 -0.06 -12.62
C TYR A 124 4.37 -1.13 -11.73
N GLY A 125 3.67 -1.58 -10.68
CA GLY A 125 4.11 -2.71 -9.87
C GLY A 125 4.21 -4.01 -10.68
N ALA A 126 3.18 -4.34 -11.45
CA ALA A 126 3.20 -5.52 -12.32
C ALA A 126 4.27 -5.41 -13.41
N ALA A 127 4.42 -4.23 -14.02
CA ALA A 127 5.45 -3.98 -15.03
C ALA A 127 6.88 -4.09 -14.44
N LEU A 128 7.11 -3.57 -13.23
CA LEU A 128 8.39 -3.67 -12.54
C LEU A 128 8.74 -5.12 -12.24
N LEU A 129 7.84 -5.87 -11.61
CA LEU A 129 8.10 -7.25 -11.21
C LEU A 129 8.22 -8.18 -12.43
N GLY A 130 7.26 -8.10 -13.35
CA GLY A 130 7.26 -8.89 -14.58
C GLY A 130 8.43 -8.53 -15.49
N GLY A 131 8.73 -7.24 -15.63
CA GLY A 131 9.87 -6.74 -16.38
C GLY A 131 11.20 -7.21 -15.78
N THR A 132 11.35 -7.19 -14.45
CA THR A 132 12.55 -7.71 -13.79
C THR A 132 12.74 -9.20 -14.07
N LEU A 133 11.68 -10.00 -13.91
CA LEU A 133 11.75 -11.44 -14.22
C LEU A 133 12.07 -11.70 -15.70
N LEU A 134 11.46 -10.95 -16.61
CA LEU A 134 11.75 -11.06 -18.04
C LEU A 134 13.20 -10.69 -18.36
N LEU A 135 13.72 -9.61 -17.77
CA LEU A 135 15.10 -9.19 -17.95
C LEU A 135 16.08 -10.25 -17.41
N LEU A 136 15.80 -10.84 -16.26
CA LEU A 136 16.61 -11.93 -15.71
C LEU A 136 16.56 -13.18 -16.59
N ALA A 137 15.38 -13.52 -17.13
CA ALA A 137 15.23 -14.65 -18.05
C ALA A 137 15.97 -14.43 -19.37
N ILE A 138 15.87 -13.23 -19.95
CA ILE A 138 16.64 -12.83 -21.15
C ILE A 138 18.13 -12.89 -20.86
N PHE A 139 18.56 -12.32 -19.73
CA PHE A 139 19.96 -12.34 -19.33
C PHE A 139 20.48 -13.78 -19.19
N TYR A 140 19.71 -14.66 -18.53
CA TYR A 140 20.05 -16.08 -18.43
C TYR A 140 20.15 -16.77 -19.79
N PHE A 141 19.20 -16.52 -20.70
CA PHE A 141 19.19 -17.12 -22.03
C PHE A 141 20.43 -16.75 -22.86
N PHE A 142 20.88 -15.50 -22.78
CA PHE A 142 22.05 -15.03 -23.54
C PHE A 142 23.39 -15.29 -22.86
N ARG A 143 23.46 -15.15 -21.54
CA ARG A 143 24.72 -15.25 -20.78
C ARG A 143 24.99 -16.64 -20.22
N GLY A 144 23.94 -17.41 -19.94
CA GLY A 144 24.02 -18.67 -19.21
C GLY A 144 24.33 -18.48 -17.72
N ARG A 145 24.72 -19.59 -17.08
CA ARG A 145 25.23 -19.61 -15.71
C ARG A 145 26.68 -19.10 -15.68
N ILE A 146 27.04 -18.34 -14.64
CA ILE A 146 28.43 -17.99 -14.36
C ILE A 146 29.07 -19.22 -13.71
N GLU A 147 29.87 -19.96 -14.48
CA GLU A 147 30.60 -21.15 -14.03
C GLU A 147 31.90 -20.78 -13.31
N ILE A 148 32.44 -21.71 -12.52
CA ILE A 148 33.76 -21.56 -11.89
C ILE A 148 34.84 -21.71 -12.97
N GLU A 149 35.74 -20.73 -13.07
CA GLU A 149 36.82 -20.71 -14.05
C GLU A 149 38.04 -21.54 -13.57
N GLY A 150 38.05 -22.83 -13.89
CA GLY A 150 39.22 -23.69 -13.66
C GLY A 150 38.86 -25.06 -13.08
N GLU A 151 39.87 -25.81 -12.65
CA GLU A 151 39.64 -27.08 -11.97
C GLU A 151 39.24 -26.84 -10.51
N LYS A 152 38.13 -27.45 -10.09
CA LYS A 152 37.71 -27.46 -8.69
C LYS A 152 38.77 -28.14 -7.84
N THR A 153 39.17 -27.49 -6.77
CA THR A 153 40.20 -27.97 -5.83
C THR A 153 39.73 -29.19 -5.02
N GLY A 154 38.42 -29.37 -4.87
CA GLY A 154 37.82 -30.37 -3.98
C GLY A 154 37.88 -29.99 -2.50
N ARG A 155 38.48 -28.84 -2.14
CA ARG A 155 38.48 -28.28 -0.79
C ARG A 155 37.39 -27.23 -0.66
N THR A 156 36.78 -27.17 0.52
CA THR A 156 35.80 -26.12 0.87
C THR A 156 36.31 -25.24 1.99
N ILE A 157 35.80 -24.00 2.01
CA ILE A 157 36.08 -22.99 3.04
C ILE A 157 34.77 -22.54 3.66
N THR A 158 34.72 -22.47 4.99
CA THR A 158 33.56 -21.97 5.73
C THR A 158 33.38 -20.48 5.47
N ARG A 159 32.26 -20.12 4.85
CA ARG A 159 31.92 -18.73 4.54
C ARG A 159 30.92 -18.13 5.52
N PHE A 160 29.92 -18.91 5.92
CA PHE A 160 28.85 -18.48 6.81
C PHE A 160 28.57 -19.51 7.90
N SER A 161 28.58 -19.04 9.15
CA SER A 161 28.23 -19.84 10.32
C SER A 161 26.76 -20.27 10.33
N GLY A 162 26.42 -21.25 11.17
CA GLY A 162 25.03 -21.71 11.32
C GLY A 162 24.06 -20.60 11.75
N VAL A 163 24.50 -19.67 12.59
CA VAL A 163 23.67 -18.55 13.06
C VAL A 163 23.42 -17.52 11.95
N GLU A 164 24.45 -17.21 11.15
CA GLU A 164 24.31 -16.33 9.98
C GLU A 164 23.32 -16.93 8.96
N ARG A 165 23.42 -18.24 8.70
CA ARG A 165 22.48 -18.95 7.82
C ARG A 165 21.06 -18.96 8.38
N PHE A 166 20.89 -19.19 9.69
CA PHE A 166 19.57 -19.12 10.32
C PHE A 166 18.95 -17.72 10.14
N GLY A 167 19.71 -16.65 10.41
CA GLY A 167 19.26 -15.28 10.20
C GLY A 167 18.84 -15.01 8.75
N HIS A 168 19.64 -15.48 7.79
CA HIS A 168 19.32 -15.39 6.37
C HIS A 168 18.03 -16.12 6.01
N TRP A 169 17.87 -17.38 6.40
CA TRP A 169 16.69 -18.17 6.04
C TRP A 169 15.42 -17.73 6.76
N LEU A 170 15.54 -17.21 7.99
CA LEU A 170 14.42 -16.55 8.67
C LEU A 170 13.98 -15.30 7.90
N LEU A 171 14.93 -14.48 7.43
CA LEU A 171 14.66 -13.27 6.66
C LEU A 171 14.06 -13.60 5.28
N ALA A 172 14.69 -14.52 4.54
CA ALA A 172 14.26 -14.91 3.20
C ALA A 172 12.89 -15.62 3.24
N GLY A 173 12.70 -16.57 4.14
CA GLY A 173 11.45 -17.31 4.28
C GLY A 173 10.29 -16.40 4.67
N SER A 174 10.49 -15.52 5.65
CA SER A 174 9.47 -14.54 6.03
C SER A 174 9.18 -13.55 4.90
N PHE A 175 10.21 -13.04 4.20
CA PHE A 175 10.03 -12.14 3.06
C PHE A 175 9.21 -12.77 1.92
N LEU A 176 9.46 -14.02 1.56
CA LEU A 176 8.71 -14.70 0.50
C LEU A 176 7.22 -14.80 0.84
N VAL A 177 6.90 -15.15 2.09
CA VAL A 177 5.50 -15.24 2.54
C VAL A 177 4.85 -13.85 2.61
N LEU A 178 5.56 -12.84 3.13
CA LEU A 178 5.08 -11.46 3.17
C LEU A 178 4.88 -10.86 1.79
N GLY A 179 5.80 -11.12 0.86
CA GLY A 179 5.70 -10.70 -0.53
C GLY A 179 4.50 -11.34 -1.22
N ALA A 180 4.30 -12.64 -1.06
CA ALA A 180 3.14 -13.34 -1.63
C ALA A 180 1.80 -12.81 -1.07
N THR A 181 1.70 -12.70 0.25
CA THR A 181 0.49 -12.18 0.92
C THR A 181 0.23 -10.70 0.58
N GLY A 182 1.27 -9.87 0.46
CA GLY A 182 1.19 -8.49 0.03
C GLY A 182 0.71 -8.34 -1.43
N LEU A 183 1.22 -9.18 -2.33
CA LEU A 183 0.76 -9.23 -3.72
C LEU A 183 -0.71 -9.67 -3.81
N ILE A 184 -1.15 -10.65 -3.01
CA ILE A 184 -2.56 -11.05 -2.93
C ILE A 184 -3.43 -9.89 -2.41
N SER A 185 -2.95 -9.13 -1.43
CA SER A 185 -3.67 -7.93 -0.94
C SER A 185 -3.80 -6.84 -2.01
N LEU A 186 -2.76 -6.65 -2.84
CA LEU A 186 -2.75 -5.64 -3.90
C LEU A 186 -3.58 -6.04 -5.13
N PHE A 187 -3.46 -7.28 -5.59
CA PHE A 187 -4.00 -7.77 -6.86
C PHE A 187 -5.23 -8.68 -6.71
N GLY A 188 -5.43 -9.29 -5.54
CA GLY A 188 -6.39 -10.37 -5.36
C GLY A 188 -7.83 -9.99 -5.69
N ARG A 189 -8.28 -8.78 -5.35
CA ARG A 189 -9.63 -8.32 -5.72
C ARG A 189 -9.86 -8.33 -7.24
N LYS A 190 -8.86 -7.91 -8.02
CA LYS A 190 -8.96 -7.75 -9.48
C LYS A 190 -8.84 -9.07 -10.23
N PHE A 191 -8.04 -10.00 -9.71
CA PHE A 191 -7.72 -11.25 -10.41
C PHE A 191 -8.40 -12.49 -9.80
N LEU A 192 -8.54 -12.57 -8.48
CA LEU A 192 -9.11 -13.76 -7.83
C LEU A 192 -10.63 -13.72 -7.78
N ILE A 193 -11.27 -12.56 -7.59
CA ILE A 193 -12.74 -12.48 -7.55
C ILE A 193 -13.36 -12.89 -8.90
N PRO A 194 -12.91 -12.40 -10.07
CA PRO A 194 -13.51 -12.81 -11.34
C PRO A 194 -13.34 -14.30 -11.65
N VAL A 195 -12.31 -14.95 -11.10
CA VAL A 195 -11.97 -16.35 -11.38
C VAL A 195 -12.63 -17.31 -10.38
N PHE A 196 -12.65 -16.95 -9.09
CA PHE A 196 -13.05 -17.84 -7.99
C PHE A 196 -14.28 -17.36 -7.19
N GLY A 197 -14.77 -16.15 -7.45
CA GLY A 197 -15.89 -15.55 -6.73
C GLY A 197 -15.50 -14.88 -5.41
N HIS A 198 -16.48 -14.18 -4.82
CA HIS A 198 -16.29 -13.39 -3.60
C HIS A 198 -16.01 -14.24 -2.36
N ASP A 199 -16.69 -15.38 -2.20
CA ASP A 199 -16.57 -16.21 -1.00
C ASP A 199 -15.18 -16.82 -0.87
N ALA A 200 -14.66 -17.40 -1.96
CA ALA A 200 -13.30 -17.94 -2.00
C ALA A 200 -12.25 -16.87 -1.73
N PHE A 201 -12.40 -15.68 -2.36
CA PHE A 201 -11.48 -14.58 -2.11
C PHE A 201 -11.55 -14.08 -0.66
N SER A 202 -12.73 -14.05 -0.03
CA SER A 202 -12.88 -13.65 1.37
C SER A 202 -12.05 -14.54 2.30
N THR A 203 -12.15 -15.86 2.16
CA THR A 203 -11.35 -16.83 2.93
C THR A 203 -9.85 -16.61 2.73
N VAL A 204 -9.41 -16.45 1.47
CA VAL A 204 -8.01 -16.19 1.13
C VAL A 204 -7.54 -14.86 1.74
N ALA A 205 -8.31 -13.79 1.61
CA ALA A 205 -7.97 -12.47 2.13
C ALA A 205 -7.82 -12.47 3.65
N ILE A 206 -8.72 -13.14 4.37
CA ILE A 206 -8.62 -13.30 5.83
C ILE A 206 -7.34 -14.06 6.21
N ALA A 207 -7.08 -15.20 5.58
CA ALA A 207 -5.90 -16.01 5.86
C ALA A 207 -4.60 -15.24 5.57
N THR A 208 -4.50 -14.63 4.38
CA THR A 208 -3.30 -13.87 3.99
C THR A 208 -3.05 -12.66 4.88
N LYS A 209 -4.09 -11.91 5.29
CA LYS A 209 -3.94 -10.81 6.25
C LYS A 209 -3.42 -11.30 7.60
N TRP A 210 -3.97 -12.39 8.12
CA TRP A 210 -3.51 -12.98 9.38
C TRP A 210 -2.05 -13.43 9.29
N VAL A 211 -1.69 -14.13 8.22
CA VAL A 211 -0.31 -14.57 7.96
C VAL A 211 0.63 -13.38 7.84
N HIS A 212 0.25 -12.36 7.07
CA HIS A 212 1.08 -11.17 6.83
C HIS A 212 1.39 -10.43 8.15
N ASN A 213 0.36 -10.23 8.98
CA ASN A 213 0.48 -9.51 10.24
C ASN A 213 1.33 -10.25 11.29
N ASN A 214 1.34 -11.59 11.27
CA ASN A 214 2.08 -12.38 12.26
C ASN A 214 3.52 -12.68 11.82
N ILE A 215 3.74 -12.94 10.52
CA ILE A 215 5.09 -13.24 10.01
C ILE A 215 5.97 -11.98 9.92
N SER A 216 5.38 -10.79 9.86
CA SER A 216 6.12 -9.51 9.87
C SER A 216 7.06 -9.38 11.08
N TRP A 217 6.69 -9.92 12.24
CA TRP A 217 7.53 -9.93 13.44
C TRP A 217 8.80 -10.76 13.24
N ALA A 218 8.68 -11.92 12.59
CA ALA A 218 9.83 -12.76 12.26
C ALA A 218 10.75 -12.05 11.25
N PHE A 219 10.19 -11.36 10.25
CA PHE A 219 10.96 -10.56 9.30
C PHE A 219 11.74 -9.43 9.99
N MET A 220 11.08 -8.66 10.87
CA MET A 220 11.72 -7.57 11.62
C MET A 220 12.84 -8.08 12.51
N LEU A 221 12.63 -9.19 13.22
CA LEU A 221 13.66 -9.83 14.04
C LEU A 221 14.85 -10.30 13.19
N ALA A 222 14.56 -10.97 12.06
CA ALA A 222 15.60 -11.47 11.16
C ALA A 222 16.43 -10.33 10.56
N LEU A 223 15.80 -9.19 10.25
CA LEU A 223 16.47 -7.99 9.74
C LEU A 223 17.51 -7.46 10.74
N VAL A 224 17.15 -7.43 12.03
CA VAL A 224 18.08 -7.04 13.11
C VAL A 224 19.22 -8.04 13.25
N ILE A 225 18.93 -9.34 13.24
CA ILE A 225 19.97 -10.40 13.31
C ILE A 225 20.97 -10.21 12.16
N VAL A 226 20.47 -10.17 10.92
CA VAL A 226 21.32 -10.03 9.73
C VAL A 226 22.14 -8.73 9.76
N PHE A 227 21.54 -7.61 10.20
CA PHE A 227 22.28 -6.36 10.37
C PHE A 227 23.47 -6.51 11.32
N VAL A 228 23.24 -7.04 12.53
CA VAL A 228 24.27 -7.18 13.56
C VAL A 228 25.43 -8.06 13.08
N PHE A 229 25.14 -9.18 12.44
CA PHE A 229 26.19 -10.11 12.00
C PHE A 229 26.97 -9.62 10.78
N TRP A 230 26.35 -8.86 9.87
CA TRP A 230 26.95 -8.56 8.57
C TRP A 230 27.34 -7.10 8.35
N VAL A 231 26.87 -6.15 9.15
CA VAL A 231 27.12 -4.71 8.92
C VAL A 231 28.61 -4.39 8.81
N ALA A 232 29.45 -4.94 9.69
CA ALA A 232 30.89 -4.66 9.70
C ALA A 232 31.58 -5.04 8.39
N HIS A 233 31.15 -6.14 7.76
CA HIS A 233 31.69 -6.61 6.48
C HIS A 233 31.07 -5.90 5.26
N ASN A 234 29.97 -5.17 5.45
CA ASN A 234 29.21 -4.50 4.38
C ASN A 234 29.42 -2.98 4.34
N ILE A 235 30.39 -2.44 5.08
CA ILE A 235 30.77 -1.04 4.97
C ILE A 235 31.42 -0.81 3.58
N PRO A 236 30.90 0.15 2.77
CA PRO A 236 31.51 0.48 1.49
C PRO A 236 32.94 0.98 1.64
N ASN A 237 33.82 0.54 0.77
CA ASN A 237 35.23 0.90 0.75
C ASN A 237 35.73 1.18 -0.68
N ARG A 238 36.99 1.61 -0.81
CA ARG A 238 37.56 1.98 -2.12
C ARG A 238 37.64 0.82 -3.11
N THR A 239 37.77 -0.41 -2.62
CA THR A 239 37.79 -1.63 -3.46
C THR A 239 36.44 -1.83 -4.16
N ASP A 240 35.33 -1.46 -3.52
CA ASP A 240 33.99 -1.56 -4.10
C ASP A 240 33.83 -0.63 -5.31
N ILE A 241 34.41 0.57 -5.26
CA ILE A 241 34.39 1.51 -6.39
C ILE A 241 35.14 0.90 -7.58
N ALA A 242 36.33 0.34 -7.34
CA ALA A 242 37.11 -0.32 -8.39
C ALA A 242 36.38 -1.56 -8.96
N TRP A 243 35.65 -2.30 -8.13
CA TRP A 243 34.81 -3.43 -8.55
C TRP A 243 33.67 -2.97 -9.46
N LEU A 244 32.98 -1.88 -9.10
CA LEU A 244 31.88 -1.30 -9.90
C LEU A 244 32.38 -0.74 -11.24
N LEU A 245 33.52 -0.05 -11.25
CA LEU A 245 34.12 0.48 -12.49
C LEU A 245 34.51 -0.61 -13.49
N ARG A 246 34.78 -1.84 -13.00
CA ARG A 246 35.05 -3.02 -13.83
C ARG A 246 33.79 -3.82 -14.18
N GLY A 247 32.60 -3.27 -13.93
CA GLY A 247 31.33 -3.94 -14.26
C GLY A 247 31.07 -5.22 -13.46
N GLY A 248 31.74 -5.38 -12.32
CA GLY A 248 31.49 -6.50 -11.40
C GLY A 248 31.93 -7.88 -11.88
N GLY A 249 32.78 -7.96 -12.90
CA GLY A 249 33.20 -9.24 -13.50
C GLY A 249 32.11 -9.95 -14.31
N ILE A 250 30.98 -9.27 -14.56
CA ILE A 250 29.88 -9.80 -15.38
C ILE A 250 30.17 -9.60 -16.88
N PHE A 251 30.89 -8.52 -17.20
CA PHE A 251 31.23 -8.11 -18.57
C PHE A 251 32.76 -8.04 -18.72
N GLY A 252 33.36 -9.05 -19.35
CA GLY A 252 34.80 -9.20 -19.51
C GLY A 252 35.39 -10.25 -18.55
N GLY A 253 36.26 -11.13 -19.04
CA GLY A 253 36.79 -12.32 -18.34
C GLY A 253 37.80 -12.02 -17.23
N GLY A 254 37.42 -11.18 -16.26
CA GLY A 254 38.23 -10.91 -15.09
C GLY A 254 37.34 -10.65 -13.87
N HIS A 255 37.59 -11.38 -12.79
CA HIS A 255 36.91 -11.17 -11.51
C HIS A 255 37.64 -10.09 -10.71
N PRO A 256 37.02 -8.92 -10.47
CA PRO A 256 37.68 -7.87 -9.70
C PRO A 256 37.86 -8.35 -8.24
N PRO A 257 39.04 -8.10 -7.62
CA PRO A 257 39.29 -8.52 -6.25
C PRO A 257 38.21 -8.02 -5.28
N ALA A 258 37.72 -8.91 -4.42
CA ALA A 258 36.69 -8.59 -3.43
C ALA A 258 37.00 -9.23 -2.08
N LYS A 259 36.55 -8.58 -1.01
CA LYS A 259 36.56 -9.10 0.36
C LYS A 259 35.41 -10.10 0.57
N LYS A 260 35.07 -10.42 1.82
CA LYS A 260 33.97 -11.33 2.18
C LYS A 260 32.67 -11.02 1.42
N PHE A 261 32.36 -9.74 1.19
CA PHE A 261 31.29 -9.31 0.30
C PHE A 261 31.83 -8.41 -0.82
N ASN A 262 31.35 -8.63 -2.05
CA ASN A 262 31.61 -7.75 -3.19
C ASN A 262 30.65 -6.54 -3.20
N ALA A 263 30.91 -5.55 -4.06
CA ALA A 263 30.12 -4.31 -4.10
C ALA A 263 28.63 -4.57 -4.40
N GLY A 264 28.31 -5.50 -5.30
CA GLY A 264 26.92 -5.88 -5.60
C GLY A 264 26.20 -6.47 -4.39
N GLN A 265 26.85 -7.37 -3.66
CA GLN A 265 26.30 -7.93 -2.41
C GLN A 265 26.09 -6.85 -1.34
N LYS A 266 27.00 -5.87 -1.23
CA LYS A 266 26.84 -4.74 -0.31
C LYS A 266 25.65 -3.85 -0.69
N ILE A 267 25.44 -3.61 -1.99
CA ILE A 267 24.26 -2.86 -2.47
C ILE A 267 22.97 -3.60 -2.08
N VAL A 268 22.93 -4.93 -2.27
CA VAL A 268 21.77 -5.74 -1.85
C VAL A 268 21.60 -5.68 -0.34
N PHE A 269 22.67 -5.84 0.44
CA PHE A 269 22.61 -5.73 1.91
C PHE A 269 21.98 -4.40 2.35
N TRP A 270 22.50 -3.26 1.88
CA TRP A 270 21.96 -1.95 2.24
C TRP A 270 20.55 -1.71 1.71
N SER A 271 20.23 -2.24 0.53
CA SER A 271 18.85 -2.19 0.00
C SER A 271 17.89 -2.94 0.92
N VAL A 272 18.24 -4.15 1.36
CA VAL A 272 17.43 -4.94 2.29
C VAL A 272 17.33 -4.25 3.66
N ILE A 273 18.42 -3.73 4.20
CA ILE A 273 18.41 -3.04 5.50
C ILE A 273 17.54 -1.78 5.45
N VAL A 274 17.77 -0.89 4.47
CA VAL A 274 17.07 0.39 4.40
C VAL A 274 15.61 0.20 3.99
N LEU A 275 15.35 -0.50 2.88
CA LEU A 275 13.98 -0.71 2.40
C LEU A 275 13.21 -1.64 3.34
N GLY A 276 13.83 -2.69 3.87
CA GLY A 276 13.21 -3.58 4.86
C GLY A 276 12.85 -2.85 6.16
N THR A 277 13.72 -1.97 6.65
CA THR A 277 13.38 -1.12 7.81
C THR A 277 12.22 -0.18 7.47
N SER A 278 12.24 0.43 6.29
CA SER A 278 11.18 1.34 5.84
C SER A 278 9.81 0.65 5.71
N ILE A 279 9.79 -0.57 5.17
CA ILE A 279 8.60 -1.44 5.11
C ILE A 279 8.15 -1.82 6.51
N SER A 280 9.08 -2.13 7.41
CA SER A 280 8.77 -2.49 8.80
C SER A 280 8.12 -1.32 9.56
N VAL A 281 8.69 -0.11 9.46
CA VAL A 281 8.14 1.08 10.12
C VAL A 281 6.76 1.44 9.56
N SER A 282 6.60 1.41 8.23
CA SER A 282 5.27 1.63 7.61
C SER A 282 4.28 0.52 7.91
N GLY A 283 4.73 -0.73 8.04
CA GLY A 283 3.91 -1.87 8.46
C GLY A 283 3.43 -1.73 9.89
N LEU A 284 4.28 -1.27 10.82
CA LEU A 284 3.90 -0.95 12.18
C LEU A 284 2.87 0.19 12.23
N SER A 285 3.05 1.24 11.42
CA SER A 285 2.05 2.31 11.28
C SER A 285 0.68 1.78 10.82
N LEU A 286 0.66 0.81 9.89
CA LEU A 286 -0.58 0.18 9.43
C LEU A 286 -1.19 -0.81 10.43
N LEU A 287 -0.37 -1.44 11.29
CA LEU A 287 -0.85 -2.35 12.35
C LEU A 287 -1.45 -1.60 13.54
N PHE A 288 -0.89 -0.43 13.86
CA PHE A 288 -1.30 0.42 14.96
C PHE A 288 -1.79 1.78 14.42
N PRO A 289 -2.91 1.78 13.66
CA PRO A 289 -3.42 3.01 13.06
C PRO A 289 -3.71 4.04 14.15
N PHE A 290 -3.41 5.30 13.85
CA PHE A 290 -3.61 6.47 14.74
C PHE A 290 -2.68 6.56 15.94
N GLU A 291 -1.87 5.53 16.22
CA GLU A 291 -0.84 5.57 17.27
C GLU A 291 0.53 5.92 16.70
N ILE A 292 0.85 5.39 15.51
CA ILE A 292 2.14 5.59 14.85
C ILE A 292 1.95 6.42 13.58
N ASN A 293 2.32 7.70 13.65
CA ASN A 293 2.28 8.65 12.53
C ASN A 293 3.69 8.88 11.97
N MET A 294 3.86 8.72 10.66
CA MET A 294 5.12 8.86 9.94
C MET A 294 5.19 10.13 9.09
N PHE A 295 4.15 10.41 8.33
CA PHE A 295 4.13 11.41 7.27
C PHE A 295 3.83 12.80 7.79
N GLY A 296 2.81 12.99 8.63
CA GLY A 296 2.47 14.31 9.15
C GLY A 296 3.68 14.98 9.84
N PHE A 297 4.39 14.23 10.68
CA PHE A 297 5.62 14.70 11.32
C PHE A 297 6.76 14.98 10.33
N THR A 298 6.93 14.10 9.33
CA THR A 298 7.96 14.26 8.30
C THR A 298 7.66 15.48 7.42
N PHE A 299 6.43 15.66 6.96
CA PHE A 299 5.99 16.78 6.12
C PHE A 299 6.15 18.11 6.85
N ALA A 300 5.75 18.19 8.13
CA ALA A 300 5.97 19.38 8.94
C ALA A 300 7.46 19.77 8.99
N LYS A 301 8.34 18.80 9.21
CA LYS A 301 9.79 19.03 9.23
C LYS A 301 10.32 19.48 7.87
N LEU A 302 9.91 18.83 6.79
CA LEU A 302 10.35 19.16 5.43
C LEU A 302 9.90 20.56 5.01
N ASN A 303 8.66 20.93 5.33
CA ASN A 303 8.15 22.28 5.10
C ASN A 303 8.93 23.31 5.93
N ALA A 304 9.24 23.01 7.20
CA ALA A 304 9.99 23.93 8.07
C ALA A 304 11.41 24.24 7.57
N ILE A 305 12.06 23.31 6.85
CA ILE A 305 13.37 23.53 6.23
C ILE A 305 13.29 23.94 4.74
N GLY A 306 12.07 24.12 4.20
CA GLY A 306 11.84 24.58 2.84
C GLY A 306 12.22 23.58 1.75
N VAL A 307 12.31 22.27 2.05
CA VAL A 307 12.69 21.24 1.08
C VAL A 307 11.83 21.24 -0.18
N PRO A 308 10.49 21.36 -0.12
CA PRO A 308 9.67 21.42 -1.32
C PRO A 308 10.05 22.60 -2.24
N GLY A 309 10.40 23.75 -1.64
CA GLY A 309 10.85 24.92 -2.37
C GLY A 309 12.16 24.71 -3.15
N TRP A 310 13.05 23.80 -2.73
CA TRP A 310 14.30 23.51 -3.45
C TRP A 310 14.08 22.92 -4.84
N VAL A 311 12.94 22.29 -5.06
CA VAL A 311 12.55 21.67 -6.33
C VAL A 311 11.36 22.39 -6.99
N GLY A 312 11.04 23.60 -6.53
CA GLY A 312 9.94 24.42 -7.08
C GLY A 312 8.54 23.90 -6.76
N LEU A 313 8.40 23.06 -5.73
CA LEU A 313 7.12 22.55 -5.25
C LEU A 313 6.58 23.43 -4.10
N GLY A 314 5.25 23.48 -3.99
CA GLY A 314 4.59 24.04 -2.81
C GLY A 314 4.76 23.15 -1.58
N ASP A 315 4.35 23.67 -0.41
CA ASP A 315 4.41 22.94 0.85
C ASP A 315 3.68 21.60 0.77
N LEU A 316 4.23 20.59 1.44
CA LEU A 316 3.60 19.29 1.57
C LEU A 316 2.33 19.39 2.44
N PRO A 317 1.30 18.56 2.18
CA PRO A 317 0.04 18.63 2.92
C PRO A 317 0.24 18.47 4.43
N TYR A 318 -0.10 19.49 5.21
CA TYR A 318 -0.01 19.47 6.67
C TYR A 318 -1.00 20.49 7.27
N PRO A 319 -1.71 20.16 8.36
CA PRO A 319 -1.73 18.88 9.07
C PRO A 319 -2.46 17.78 8.27
N LEU A 320 -2.05 16.52 8.46
CA LEU A 320 -2.74 15.37 7.87
C LEU A 320 -3.86 14.90 8.78
N ALA A 321 -5.00 14.57 8.18
CA ALA A 321 -6.05 13.84 8.89
C ALA A 321 -5.61 12.38 9.15
N PRO A 322 -6.14 11.71 10.19
CA PRO A 322 -5.74 10.35 10.57
C PRO A 322 -5.85 9.33 9.42
N GLN A 323 -6.86 9.47 8.56
CA GLN A 323 -7.04 8.62 7.38
C GLN A 323 -6.07 8.94 6.24
N GLU A 324 -5.64 10.20 6.09
CA GLU A 324 -4.66 10.59 5.06
C GLU A 324 -3.28 10.04 5.43
N GLU A 325 -2.93 10.09 6.71
CA GLU A 325 -1.72 9.45 7.26
C GLU A 325 -1.66 7.95 6.88
N MET A 326 -2.77 7.23 7.05
CA MET A 326 -2.89 5.82 6.67
C MET A 326 -2.80 5.59 5.16
N GLN A 327 -3.31 6.51 4.33
CA GLN A 327 -3.20 6.42 2.87
C GLN A 327 -1.75 6.55 2.41
N TYR A 328 -1.01 7.52 2.96
CA TYR A 328 0.42 7.66 2.67
C TYR A 328 1.23 6.45 3.17
N ALA A 329 0.97 5.97 4.39
CA ALA A 329 1.62 4.78 4.92
C ALA A 329 1.37 3.54 4.06
N GLN A 330 0.12 3.32 3.63
CA GLN A 330 -0.24 2.19 2.78
C GLN A 330 0.46 2.29 1.41
N LEU A 331 0.48 3.47 0.82
CA LEU A 331 1.08 3.69 -0.48
C LEU A 331 2.60 3.49 -0.43
N TRP A 332 3.26 4.09 0.56
CA TRP A 332 4.68 3.97 0.78
C TRP A 332 5.08 2.50 1.03
N HIS A 333 4.35 1.81 1.91
CA HIS A 333 4.59 0.40 2.19
C HIS A 333 4.51 -0.44 0.92
N ALA A 334 3.50 -0.23 0.08
CA ALA A 334 3.34 -0.97 -1.16
C ALA A 334 4.45 -0.67 -2.18
N ILE A 335 4.78 0.61 -2.41
CA ILE A 335 5.83 1.01 -3.36
C ILE A 335 7.19 0.44 -2.95
N VAL A 336 7.58 0.65 -1.69
CA VAL A 336 8.88 0.19 -1.19
C VAL A 336 8.95 -1.34 -1.21
N SER A 337 7.86 -2.03 -0.89
CA SER A 337 7.78 -3.49 -0.99
C SER A 337 7.98 -3.98 -2.42
N LEU A 338 7.33 -3.36 -3.41
CA LEU A 338 7.50 -3.74 -4.82
C LEU A 338 8.94 -3.54 -5.31
N VAL A 339 9.57 -2.42 -4.93
CA VAL A 339 10.98 -2.15 -5.25
C VAL A 339 11.89 -3.20 -4.60
N LEU A 340 11.69 -3.49 -3.31
CA LEU A 340 12.48 -4.51 -2.62
C LEU A 340 12.27 -5.89 -3.24
N THR A 341 11.05 -6.28 -3.61
CA THR A 341 10.78 -7.54 -4.29
C THR A 341 11.54 -7.66 -5.62
N ALA A 342 11.62 -6.58 -6.42
CA ALA A 342 12.41 -6.58 -7.64
C ALA A 342 13.91 -6.80 -7.36
N VAL A 343 14.47 -6.13 -6.34
CA VAL A 343 15.86 -6.35 -5.89
C VAL A 343 16.07 -7.81 -5.44
N ILE A 344 15.12 -8.37 -4.71
CA ILE A 344 15.20 -9.75 -4.22
C ILE A 344 15.12 -10.77 -5.36
N PHE A 345 14.38 -10.52 -6.44
CA PHE A 345 14.44 -11.37 -7.63
C PHE A 345 15.84 -11.45 -8.21
N ALA A 346 16.54 -10.32 -8.34
CA ALA A 346 17.92 -10.30 -8.81
C ALA A 346 18.87 -11.00 -7.83
N HIS A 347 18.65 -10.82 -6.52
CA HIS A 347 19.43 -11.52 -5.48
C HIS A 347 19.24 -13.03 -5.52
N ILE A 348 18.00 -13.51 -5.60
CA ILE A 348 17.68 -14.94 -5.72
C ILE A 348 18.30 -15.50 -6.99
N TYR A 349 18.19 -14.80 -8.12
CA TYR A 349 18.80 -15.21 -9.38
C TYR A 349 20.31 -15.44 -9.23
N LEU A 350 21.06 -14.44 -8.76
CA LEU A 350 22.51 -14.54 -8.59
C LEU A 350 22.92 -15.56 -7.52
N GLY A 351 22.14 -15.71 -6.45
CA GLY A 351 22.41 -16.66 -5.37
C GLY A 351 22.04 -18.12 -5.68
N THR A 352 21.38 -18.39 -6.82
CA THR A 352 20.90 -19.74 -7.16
C THR A 352 21.34 -20.17 -8.56
N VAL A 353 20.58 -19.78 -9.58
CA VAL A 353 20.71 -20.25 -10.96
C VAL A 353 21.73 -19.45 -11.77
N GLY A 354 21.98 -18.19 -11.40
CA GLY A 354 22.84 -17.28 -12.13
C GLY A 354 24.34 -17.53 -11.90
N MET A 355 24.73 -18.14 -10.78
CA MET A 355 26.12 -18.38 -10.41
C MET A 355 26.30 -19.80 -9.86
N GLU A 356 27.34 -20.48 -10.32
CA GLU A 356 27.73 -21.80 -9.82
C GLU A 356 28.29 -21.71 -8.40
N GLY A 357 27.96 -22.69 -7.54
CA GLY A 357 28.44 -22.76 -6.15
C GLY A 357 27.89 -21.71 -5.19
N ALA A 358 27.25 -20.64 -5.68
CA ALA A 358 26.76 -19.54 -4.84
C ALA A 358 25.70 -19.98 -3.81
N PHE A 359 24.85 -20.94 -4.15
CA PHE A 359 23.83 -21.46 -3.23
C PHE A 359 24.44 -22.16 -2.02
N ASP A 360 25.57 -22.86 -2.20
CA ASP A 360 26.21 -23.66 -1.15
C ASP A 360 26.63 -22.79 0.03
N ALA A 361 27.02 -21.54 -0.24
CA ALA A 361 27.30 -20.54 0.79
C ALA A 361 26.17 -20.41 1.83
N MET A 362 24.90 -20.45 1.41
CA MET A 362 23.75 -20.35 2.32
C MET A 362 23.11 -21.71 2.64
N GLY A 363 23.27 -22.71 1.78
CA GLY A 363 22.79 -24.07 2.00
C GLY A 363 23.60 -24.77 3.09
N THR A 364 24.90 -24.97 2.85
CA THR A 364 25.80 -25.72 3.74
C THR A 364 26.64 -24.81 4.64
N GLY A 365 26.85 -23.55 4.22
CA GLY A 365 27.78 -22.62 4.90
C GLY A 365 29.20 -22.65 4.32
N GLU A 366 29.46 -23.61 3.42
CA GLU A 366 30.76 -23.90 2.84
C GLU A 366 30.75 -23.52 1.36
N VAL A 367 31.87 -23.00 0.86
CA VAL A 367 32.07 -22.72 -0.57
C VAL A 367 33.31 -23.41 -1.08
N GLU A 368 33.31 -23.77 -2.36
CA GLU A 368 34.49 -24.34 -3.02
C GLU A 368 35.63 -23.29 -3.07
N GLU A 369 36.87 -23.72 -2.82
CA GLU A 369 38.01 -22.81 -2.66
C GLU A 369 38.37 -22.05 -3.95
N GLN A 370 38.30 -22.67 -5.13
CA GLN A 370 38.50 -21.98 -6.41
C GLN A 370 37.42 -20.92 -6.65
N TRP A 371 36.15 -21.22 -6.37
CA TRP A 371 35.07 -20.23 -6.42
C TRP A 371 35.36 -19.03 -5.51
N ALA A 372 35.86 -19.29 -4.30
CA ALA A 372 36.22 -18.26 -3.35
C ALA A 372 37.41 -17.41 -3.84
N ARG A 373 38.42 -18.03 -4.45
CA ARG A 373 39.58 -17.33 -5.03
C ARG A 373 39.18 -16.43 -6.19
N GLU A 374 38.27 -16.87 -7.05
CA GLU A 374 37.75 -16.07 -8.16
C GLU A 374 36.90 -14.90 -7.67
N HIS A 375 35.89 -15.16 -6.85
CA HIS A 375 34.87 -14.16 -6.54
C HIS A 375 35.23 -13.28 -5.34
N HIS A 376 36.14 -13.74 -4.50
CA HIS A 376 36.45 -13.19 -3.18
C HIS A 376 37.95 -13.32 -2.84
N SER A 377 38.83 -13.06 -3.80
CA SER A 377 40.29 -13.27 -3.68
C SER A 377 40.91 -12.70 -2.40
N LEU A 378 40.54 -11.47 -2.02
CA LEU A 378 41.08 -10.79 -0.84
C LEU A 378 40.62 -11.45 0.46
N TRP A 379 39.43 -12.06 0.46
CA TRP A 379 38.94 -12.82 1.60
C TRP A 379 39.68 -14.15 1.75
N VAL A 380 39.98 -14.84 0.65
CA VAL A 380 40.76 -16.08 0.71
C VAL A 380 42.17 -15.80 1.22
N GLU A 381 42.80 -14.70 0.81
CA GLU A 381 44.09 -14.26 1.36
C GLU A 381 44.00 -14.04 2.89
N GLU A 382 42.96 -13.35 3.36
CA GLU A 382 42.72 -13.13 4.80
C GLU A 382 42.55 -14.47 5.58
N VAL A 383 41.86 -15.45 4.98
CA VAL A 383 41.68 -16.79 5.59
C VAL A 383 43.00 -17.59 5.58
N ASP A 384 43.70 -17.64 4.44
CA ASP A 384 44.99 -18.34 4.31
C ASP A 384 46.05 -17.76 5.26
N GLU A 385 46.02 -16.45 5.52
CA GLU A 385 46.89 -15.79 6.52
C GLU A 385 46.51 -16.16 7.95
N ALA A 386 45.22 -16.20 8.28
CA ALA A 386 44.74 -16.59 9.61
C ALA A 386 45.09 -18.06 9.92
N ASP A 387 44.89 -18.96 8.96
CA ASP A 387 45.24 -20.39 9.10
C ASP A 387 46.74 -20.57 9.35
N LYS A 388 47.60 -19.82 8.63
CA LYS A 388 49.06 -19.83 8.82
C LYS A 388 49.50 -19.29 10.18
N GLN A 389 48.76 -18.33 10.73
CA GLN A 389 49.06 -17.81 12.08
C GLN A 389 48.68 -18.85 13.12
N GLN A 390 47.49 -19.45 13.00
CA GLN A 390 47.03 -20.48 13.92
C GLN A 390 47.93 -21.73 13.90
N SER A 391 48.42 -22.14 12.74
CA SER A 391 49.37 -23.27 12.63
C SER A 391 50.75 -22.99 13.20
N LYS A 392 51.11 -21.73 13.47
CA LYS A 392 52.38 -21.33 14.10
C LYS A 392 52.27 -21.22 15.62
N GLU A 393 51.06 -21.10 16.15
CA GLU A 393 50.78 -21.01 17.59
C GLU A 393 50.56 -22.38 18.25
N VAL A 394 50.32 -23.42 17.45
CA VAL A 394 50.26 -24.84 17.84
C VAL A 394 51.62 -25.50 17.57
#